data_AF-A0A4V1XJ66-F1
#
_entry.id   AF-A0A4V1XJ66-F1
#
_cell.length_a   1.000
_cell.length_b   1.000
_cell.length_c   1.000
_cell.angle_alpha   90.00
_cell.angle_beta   90.00
_cell.angle_gamma   90.00
#
_symmetry.space_group_name_H-M   'P 1'
#
loop_
_entity.id
_entity.type
_entity.pdbx_description
1 polymer ?
#
loop_
_entity_poly.entity_id
_entity_poly.type
_entity_poly.pdbx_seq_one_letter_code
_entity_poly.pdbx_strand_id
1 'polypeptide(L)'
;MVAKDSPLLIDCPPLKRGAITTAHSTLDAAVLKLRMTAYMWQAMTAEDLREKGLGRRSFRLDEEWGLDTTTMSSSYLQSDPKNTRMGSVAKVHIVRSEKTVDQLRDAQVAHQNHMGLKRYELQRYFEHALAEHGHPFVSASRPVVAGLVLDSHYSMEKGLILAHAALARHNPDGLSVGIYGSHTTYAWPRFSEEIPACLLDMTPTGDTIGNDKGLCTTMQDACSLGQLAMLQEVGDAFCARPLFSEGIMAGGAIRSWGQVFVSQNKTKQRAQWDLPDALRFLTKDHFRLPGDRAFTRSQTESLVLIRCMVDEEDESLLEVSCRAGLARVRFVDDHGKPAWEFDFCRKTAAELEDAEITAKFGPTVFHLTQQALQERLDRSKPWVIDALGMNGMAGRVGNLWGLLADQPFVKVPGTSLVLSKRSAKSLALDNGEDQVYWRWAMLLVRKHRQGGGSRLTYANRIDIRVGAAMDGAVVYYSDGSKCNCGVAHQTHYGGHQSQAKSLSEDETLEITRVSINMHREGGSLNGCQMTLSNGETWGAINGNNQQDCQHLEAGEDERIIGFYGQSDTGSGYTYEFGIITAPKTVTDSEEGLPRQIYDMPELMNIDGGLGPEYQRHESDNEENSDQDEDSDEDMD
;
A
#
# COMPACT_ATOMS: atom_id res chain seq x y z
N MET A 1 -14.51 24.30 16.81
CA MET A 1 -14.83 24.05 18.24
C MET A 1 -14.37 25.24 19.08
N VAL A 2 -15.18 25.64 20.06
CA VAL A 2 -14.87 26.65 21.08
C VAL A 2 -15.08 26.07 22.48
N ALA A 3 -14.28 26.47 23.47
CA ALA A 3 -14.50 26.13 24.88
C ALA A 3 -15.81 26.73 25.42
N LYS A 4 -16.34 26.17 26.50
CA LYS A 4 -17.59 26.68 27.11
C LYS A 4 -17.47 28.12 27.60
N ASP A 5 -16.30 28.50 28.12
CA ASP A 5 -15.92 29.81 28.64
C ASP A 5 -14.98 30.56 27.69
N SER A 6 -14.97 30.18 26.40
CA SER A 6 -14.15 30.83 25.38
C SER A 6 -14.43 32.33 25.30
N PRO A 7 -13.38 33.17 25.21
CA PRO A 7 -13.53 34.60 24.92
C PRO A 7 -13.92 34.84 23.45
N LEU A 8 -14.02 33.79 22.63
CA LEU A 8 -14.34 33.86 21.19
C LEU A 8 -13.31 34.69 20.40
N LEU A 9 -12.04 34.56 20.79
CA LEU A 9 -10.90 35.21 20.16
C LEU A 9 -9.84 34.17 19.76
N ILE A 10 -9.26 34.34 18.58
CA ILE A 10 -8.05 33.60 18.18
C ILE A 10 -6.80 34.26 18.73
N ASP A 11 -5.73 33.48 18.83
CA ASP A 11 -4.42 34.05 19.11
C ASP A 11 -3.98 34.98 17.97
N CYS A 12 -3.52 36.17 18.33
CA CYS A 12 -3.25 37.22 17.36
C CYS A 12 -2.14 38.14 17.88
N PRO A 13 -1.12 38.46 17.07
CA PRO A 13 -0.06 39.36 17.49
C PRO A 13 -0.63 40.78 17.71
N PRO A 14 -0.06 41.58 18.65
CA PRO A 14 -0.57 42.92 18.96
C PRO A 14 -0.77 43.83 17.74
N LEU A 15 0.11 43.71 16.73
CA LEU A 15 0.03 44.48 15.49
C LEU A 15 -1.27 44.22 14.68
N LYS A 16 -1.92 43.05 14.87
CA LYS A 16 -3.17 42.66 14.18
C LYS A 16 -4.40 42.62 15.12
N ARG A 17 -4.26 42.95 16.41
CA ARG A 17 -5.32 42.90 17.45
C ARG A 17 -6.39 44.04 17.39
N GLY A 18 -6.50 44.79 16.30
CA GLY A 18 -7.21 46.08 16.25
C GLY A 18 -8.66 46.12 16.80
N ALA A 19 -9.11 47.31 17.24
CA ALA A 19 -10.44 47.59 17.82
C ALA A 19 -11.51 48.03 16.78
N ILE A 20 -11.21 47.88 15.48
CA ILE A 20 -12.05 48.32 14.36
C ILE A 20 -12.75 47.09 13.76
N THR A 21 -13.83 47.27 13.00
CA THR A 21 -14.59 46.19 12.33
C THR A 21 -13.74 45.24 11.48
N THR A 22 -12.50 45.59 11.13
CA THR A 22 -11.52 44.70 10.46
C THR A 22 -10.57 43.98 11.43
N ALA A 23 -10.95 43.77 12.70
CA ALA A 23 -10.14 43.05 13.68
C ALA A 23 -9.84 41.60 13.22
N HIS A 24 -8.58 41.18 13.27
CA HIS A 24 -8.19 39.83 12.82
C HIS A 24 -8.47 38.73 13.85
N SER A 25 -8.71 39.09 15.11
CA SER A 25 -8.79 38.19 16.25
C SER A 25 -10.19 37.68 16.59
N THR A 26 -11.25 38.26 16.04
CA THR A 26 -12.63 37.93 16.40
C THR A 26 -13.07 36.58 15.83
N LEU A 27 -14.09 35.97 16.45
CA LEU A 27 -14.76 34.77 15.92
C LEU A 27 -15.23 34.96 14.47
N ASP A 28 -15.85 36.10 14.18
CA ASP A 28 -16.31 36.49 12.86
C ASP A 28 -15.17 36.47 11.83
N ALA A 29 -14.03 37.06 12.16
CA ALA A 29 -12.85 37.01 11.30
C ALA A 29 -12.33 35.57 11.12
N ALA A 30 -12.33 34.76 12.18
CA ALA A 30 -11.91 33.35 12.10
C ALA A 30 -12.84 32.53 11.18
N VAL A 31 -14.16 32.78 11.23
CA VAL A 31 -15.14 32.17 10.32
C VAL A 31 -14.84 32.53 8.86
N LEU A 32 -14.62 33.81 8.57
CA LEU A 32 -14.28 34.28 7.23
C LEU A 32 -12.98 33.65 6.72
N LYS A 33 -11.96 33.57 7.58
CA LYS A 33 -10.66 32.99 7.25
C LYS A 33 -10.71 31.51 6.95
N LEU A 34 -11.43 30.75 7.77
CA LEU A 34 -11.61 29.32 7.55
C LEU A 34 -12.39 29.06 6.26
N ARG A 35 -13.45 29.84 6.01
CA ARG A 35 -14.23 29.77 4.76
C ARG A 35 -13.37 30.06 3.53
N MET A 36 -12.64 31.17 3.54
CA MET A 36 -11.79 31.55 2.40
C MET A 36 -10.69 30.53 2.15
N THR A 37 -10.09 30.01 3.22
CA THR A 37 -9.09 28.95 3.14
C THR A 37 -9.67 27.66 2.55
N ALA A 38 -10.89 27.28 2.92
CA ALA A 38 -11.57 26.12 2.34
C ALA A 38 -11.81 26.27 0.83
N TYR A 39 -12.16 27.47 0.35
CA TYR A 39 -12.26 27.75 -1.08
C TYR A 39 -10.91 27.69 -1.79
N MET A 40 -9.84 28.16 -1.16
CA MET A 40 -8.47 28.03 -1.69
C MET A 40 -8.08 26.54 -1.83
N TRP A 41 -8.36 25.72 -0.83
CA TRP A 41 -8.16 24.27 -0.90
C TRP A 41 -8.96 23.62 -2.03
N GLN A 42 -10.23 24.01 -2.19
CA GLN A 42 -11.07 23.51 -3.28
C GLN A 42 -10.48 23.87 -4.65
N ALA A 43 -10.05 25.12 -4.83
CA ALA A 43 -9.47 25.61 -6.08
C ALA A 43 -8.16 24.90 -6.44
N MET A 44 -7.23 24.77 -5.48
CA MET A 44 -5.97 24.06 -5.68
C MET A 44 -6.23 22.59 -6.05
N THR A 45 -7.06 21.90 -5.27
CA THR A 45 -7.37 20.48 -5.49
C THR A 45 -8.04 20.26 -6.85
N ALA A 46 -9.00 21.12 -7.23
CA ALA A 46 -9.67 21.02 -8.53
C ALA A 46 -8.73 21.19 -9.71
N GLU A 47 -7.79 22.13 -9.61
CA GLU A 47 -6.81 22.36 -10.67
C GLU A 47 -5.77 21.23 -10.73
N ASP A 48 -5.32 20.76 -9.58
CA ASP A 48 -4.37 19.66 -9.48
C ASP A 48 -4.94 18.34 -10.07
N LEU A 49 -6.18 18.00 -9.74
CA LEU A 49 -6.85 16.82 -10.31
C LEU A 49 -7.09 16.97 -11.82
N ARG A 50 -7.37 18.20 -12.30
CA ARG A 50 -7.49 18.48 -13.74
C ARG A 50 -6.17 18.24 -14.46
N GLU A 51 -5.05 18.73 -13.93
CA GLU A 51 -3.71 18.52 -14.50
C GLU A 51 -3.28 17.05 -14.52
N LYS A 52 -3.83 16.24 -13.60
CA LYS A 52 -3.65 14.78 -13.57
C LYS A 52 -4.58 14.01 -14.51
N GLY A 53 -5.45 14.69 -15.26
CA GLY A 53 -6.43 14.03 -16.15
C GLY A 53 -7.65 13.44 -15.43
N LEU A 54 -7.80 13.69 -14.12
CA LEU A 54 -8.91 13.16 -13.33
C LEU A 54 -10.18 14.02 -13.41
N GLY A 55 -10.15 15.08 -14.23
CA GLY A 55 -11.21 16.06 -14.35
C GLY A 55 -11.16 17.13 -13.25
N ARG A 56 -11.87 18.24 -13.46
CA ARG A 56 -11.88 19.38 -12.54
C ARG A 56 -12.85 19.14 -11.38
N ARG A 57 -12.39 18.44 -10.35
CA ARG A 57 -13.19 18.01 -9.20
C ARG A 57 -12.47 18.26 -7.88
N SER A 58 -13.22 18.49 -6.82
CA SER A 58 -12.72 18.67 -5.46
C SER A 58 -13.75 18.18 -4.46
N PHE A 59 -13.40 18.13 -3.18
CA PHE A 59 -14.36 17.83 -2.13
C PHE A 59 -15.45 18.90 -2.08
N ARG A 60 -16.70 18.48 -1.89
CA ARG A 60 -17.83 19.41 -1.69
C ARG A 60 -17.84 19.94 -0.26
N LEU A 61 -18.13 21.22 -0.12
CA LEU A 61 -18.35 21.87 1.17
C LEU A 61 -19.85 21.81 1.50
N ASP A 62 -20.17 21.77 2.79
CA ASP A 62 -21.53 22.04 3.27
C ASP A 62 -21.82 23.52 3.01
N GLU A 63 -22.83 23.82 2.21
CA GLU A 63 -23.16 25.18 1.79
C GLU A 63 -24.54 25.58 2.31
N GLU A 64 -24.67 26.86 2.66
CA GLU A 64 -25.95 27.48 3.01
C GLU A 64 -26.17 28.74 2.18
N TRP A 65 -27.44 29.05 1.94
CA TRP A 65 -27.80 30.34 1.36
C TRP A 65 -27.67 31.43 2.42
N GLY A 66 -26.73 32.34 2.24
CA GLY A 66 -26.40 33.35 3.23
C GLY A 66 -25.82 34.62 2.62
N LEU A 67 -25.36 35.50 3.49
CA LEU A 67 -24.59 36.67 3.09
C LEU A 67 -23.30 36.21 2.40
N ASP A 68 -23.05 36.69 1.19
CA ASP A 68 -21.80 36.47 0.50
C ASP A 68 -20.68 37.21 1.24
N THR A 69 -19.76 36.45 1.83
CA THR A 69 -18.59 37.01 2.53
C THR A 69 -17.28 36.74 1.80
N THR A 70 -17.33 36.38 0.52
CA THR A 70 -16.14 36.01 -0.27
C THR A 70 -15.35 37.23 -0.76
N THR A 71 -16.04 38.36 -0.92
CA THR A 71 -15.44 39.63 -1.32
C THR A 71 -15.49 40.63 -0.17
N MET A 72 -14.51 41.53 -0.14
CA MET A 72 -14.48 42.61 0.85
C MET A 72 -15.76 43.48 0.78
N SER A 73 -16.25 43.74 -0.45
CA SER A 73 -17.41 44.60 -0.72
C SER A 73 -18.75 44.04 -0.25
N SER A 74 -18.88 42.71 -0.19
CA SER A 74 -20.10 42.01 0.25
C SER A 74 -20.06 41.64 1.74
N SER A 75 -18.90 41.77 2.39
CA SER A 75 -18.73 41.44 3.80
C SER A 75 -19.43 42.43 4.74
N TYR A 76 -20.00 41.90 5.82
CA TYR A 76 -20.61 42.69 6.90
C TYR A 76 -19.58 43.56 7.67
N LEU A 77 -18.27 43.37 7.46
CA LEU A 77 -17.23 44.19 8.08
C LEU A 77 -17.12 45.58 7.43
N GLN A 78 -17.64 45.76 6.21
CA GLN A 78 -17.51 46.98 5.40
C GLN A 78 -18.72 47.36 4.52
N SER A 79 -19.74 46.52 4.38
CA SER A 79 -20.86 46.82 3.48
C SER A 79 -21.84 47.86 4.05
N ASP A 80 -22.22 48.86 3.22
CA ASP A 80 -23.53 49.52 3.32
C ASP A 80 -24.62 48.43 3.17
N PRO A 81 -25.66 48.37 4.04
CA PRO A 81 -26.77 47.43 3.92
C PRO A 81 -27.40 47.34 2.51
N LYS A 82 -27.23 48.36 1.67
CA LYS A 82 -27.69 48.39 0.28
C LYS A 82 -26.85 47.56 -0.69
N ASN A 83 -25.61 47.20 -0.34
CA ASN A 83 -24.68 46.43 -1.16
C ASN A 83 -24.54 44.96 -0.69
N THR A 84 -25.35 44.54 0.27
CA THR A 84 -25.43 43.16 0.75
C THR A 84 -25.81 42.21 -0.40
N ARG A 85 -24.92 41.27 -0.73
CA ARG A 85 -25.17 40.23 -1.72
C ARG A 85 -25.44 38.91 -1.01
N MET A 86 -26.47 38.20 -1.46
CA MET A 86 -26.78 36.86 -0.96
C MET A 86 -26.27 35.81 -1.96
N GLY A 87 -25.83 34.66 -1.47
CA GLY A 87 -25.35 33.57 -2.32
C GLY A 87 -25.18 32.26 -1.54
N SER A 88 -24.79 31.21 -2.27
CA SER A 88 -24.33 29.96 -1.65
C SER A 88 -22.95 30.19 -1.04
N VAL A 89 -22.82 29.99 0.27
CA VAL A 89 -21.55 30.13 0.99
C VAL A 89 -21.28 28.90 1.85
N ALA A 90 -20.00 28.54 2.01
CA ALA A 90 -19.62 27.42 2.85
C ALA A 90 -20.01 27.71 4.31
N LYS A 91 -20.78 26.80 4.89
CA LYS A 91 -21.27 26.88 6.25
C LYS A 91 -20.15 26.55 7.23
N VAL A 92 -19.96 27.42 8.23
CA VAL A 92 -19.01 27.18 9.32
C VAL A 92 -19.81 26.94 10.60
N HIS A 93 -19.74 25.71 11.11
CA HIS A 93 -20.45 25.32 12.32
C HIS A 93 -19.66 25.70 13.57
N ILE A 94 -20.28 26.50 14.45
CA ILE A 94 -19.69 26.85 15.75
C ILE A 94 -20.15 25.83 16.79
N VAL A 95 -19.27 24.87 17.08
CA VAL A 95 -19.51 23.81 18.06
C VAL A 95 -18.89 24.18 19.40
N ARG A 96 -19.71 24.27 20.44
CA ARG A 96 -19.28 24.55 21.81
C ARG A 96 -18.96 23.25 22.55
N SER A 97 -17.77 23.17 23.13
CA SER A 97 -17.33 22.06 23.97
C SER A 97 -17.77 22.26 25.42
N GLU A 98 -17.96 21.18 26.17
CA GLU A 98 -18.12 21.20 27.64
C GLU A 98 -16.82 21.54 28.38
N LYS A 99 -15.67 21.47 27.69
CA LYS A 99 -14.36 21.78 28.26
C LYS A 99 -14.14 23.29 28.36
N THR A 100 -13.44 23.70 29.41
CA THR A 100 -12.97 25.07 29.60
C THR A 100 -11.75 25.39 28.75
N VAL A 101 -11.46 26.66 28.54
CA VAL A 101 -10.21 27.14 27.90
C VAL A 101 -8.99 26.53 28.60
N ASP A 102 -8.97 26.53 29.94
CA ASP A 102 -7.85 25.99 30.72
C ASP A 102 -7.66 24.48 30.48
N GLN A 103 -8.76 23.72 30.37
CA GLN A 103 -8.70 22.28 30.07
C GLN A 103 -8.22 22.00 28.64
N LEU A 104 -8.64 22.81 27.65
CA LEU A 104 -8.15 22.67 26.28
C LEU A 104 -6.67 23.06 26.16
N ARG A 105 -6.24 24.07 26.93
CA ARG A 105 -4.87 24.59 26.95
C ARG A 105 -3.95 23.85 27.94
N ASP A 106 -4.37 22.72 28.50
CA ASP A 106 -3.50 21.91 29.35
C ASP A 106 -2.28 21.42 28.54
N ALA A 107 -1.08 21.65 29.07
CA ALA A 107 0.17 21.24 28.45
C ALA A 107 0.30 19.71 28.31
N GLN A 108 -0.40 18.92 29.14
CA GLN A 108 -0.46 17.46 29.02
C GLN A 108 -1.29 16.99 27.82
N VAL A 109 -2.20 17.84 27.36
CA VAL A 109 -3.11 17.59 26.24
C VAL A 109 -2.54 18.14 24.93
N ALA A 110 -1.68 19.14 24.99
CA ALA A 110 -1.01 19.73 23.83
C ALA A 110 -0.23 18.68 23.03
N HIS A 111 -0.60 18.51 21.75
CA HIS A 111 -0.04 17.44 20.92
C HIS A 111 1.48 17.58 20.71
N GLN A 112 1.98 18.81 20.59
CA GLN A 112 3.40 19.11 20.41
C GLN A 112 4.27 18.79 21.64
N ASN A 113 3.67 18.60 22.82
CA ASN A 113 4.43 18.28 24.01
C ASN A 113 4.78 16.78 24.02
N HIS A 114 5.99 16.42 23.57
CA HIS A 114 6.46 15.02 23.55
C HIS A 114 6.44 14.34 24.92
N MET A 115 6.50 15.11 26.01
CA MET A 115 6.43 14.61 27.39
C MET A 115 4.99 14.53 27.94
N GLY A 116 3.99 14.93 27.14
CA GLY A 116 2.59 14.91 27.53
C GLY A 116 2.03 13.49 27.60
N LEU A 117 1.36 13.16 28.70
CA LEU A 117 0.74 11.84 28.90
C LEU A 117 -0.67 11.73 28.28
N LYS A 118 -1.25 12.82 27.79
CA LYS A 118 -2.65 12.92 27.33
C LYS A 118 -2.81 13.49 25.92
N ARG A 119 -1.82 13.28 25.04
CA ARG A 119 -1.73 13.90 23.69
C ARG A 119 -2.90 13.60 22.74
N TYR A 120 -3.69 12.57 23.00
CA TYR A 120 -4.88 12.20 22.20
C TYR A 120 -6.19 12.73 22.79
N GLU A 121 -6.17 13.33 23.99
CA GLU A 121 -7.39 13.81 24.64
C GLU A 121 -8.01 15.00 23.91
N LEU A 122 -7.21 15.86 23.26
CA LEU A 122 -7.75 16.99 22.51
C LEU A 122 -8.64 16.54 21.36
N GLN A 123 -8.24 15.47 20.66
CA GLN A 123 -9.05 14.85 19.61
C GLN A 123 -10.34 14.27 20.20
N ARG A 124 -10.27 13.55 21.32
CA ARG A 124 -11.46 13.01 22.00
C ARG A 124 -12.42 14.10 22.43
N TYR A 125 -11.92 15.21 22.97
CA TYR A 125 -12.76 16.36 23.33
C TYR A 125 -13.46 16.96 22.11
N PHE A 126 -12.78 16.99 20.96
CA PHE A 126 -13.34 17.46 19.71
C PHE A 126 -14.44 16.52 19.19
N GLU A 127 -14.16 15.22 19.11
CA GLU A 127 -15.13 14.20 18.69
C GLU A 127 -16.36 14.17 19.61
N HIS A 128 -16.16 14.30 20.92
CA HIS A 128 -17.26 14.41 21.89
C HIS A 128 -18.10 15.66 21.65
N ALA A 129 -17.48 16.82 21.42
CA ALA A 129 -18.21 18.06 21.14
C ALA A 129 -19.02 17.97 19.85
N LEU A 130 -18.52 17.29 18.82
CA LEU A 130 -19.27 17.01 17.59
C LEU A 130 -20.45 16.07 17.84
N ALA A 131 -20.26 15.01 18.63
CA ALA A 131 -21.32 14.07 18.99
C ALA A 131 -22.47 14.76 19.74
N GLU A 132 -22.14 15.59 20.74
CA GLU A 132 -23.11 16.38 21.51
C GLU A 132 -23.84 17.43 20.65
N HIS A 133 -23.17 17.99 19.64
CA HIS A 133 -23.81 18.91 18.70
C HIS A 133 -24.88 18.21 17.83
N GLY A 134 -24.71 16.91 17.57
CA GLY A 134 -25.62 16.14 16.73
C GLY A 134 -25.45 16.45 15.24
N HIS A 135 -26.55 16.50 14.49
CA HIS A 135 -26.51 16.75 13.05
C HIS A 135 -25.82 18.09 12.72
N PRO A 136 -24.96 18.15 11.68
CA PRO A 136 -24.71 17.13 10.66
C PRO A 136 -23.63 16.09 11.02
N PHE A 137 -23.10 16.10 12.25
CA PHE A 137 -21.91 15.35 12.65
C PHE A 137 -22.17 13.91 13.17
N VAL A 138 -23.40 13.42 13.05
CA VAL A 138 -23.75 12.06 13.46
C VAL A 138 -23.04 11.01 12.60
N SER A 139 -22.65 9.87 13.16
CA SER A 139 -21.88 8.86 12.40
C SER A 139 -22.64 8.32 11.18
N ALA A 140 -23.98 8.29 11.23
CA ALA A 140 -24.82 7.82 10.13
C ALA A 140 -24.70 8.67 8.84
N SER A 141 -24.35 9.96 8.94
CA SER A 141 -24.10 10.83 7.77
C SER A 141 -22.69 10.68 7.20
N ARG A 142 -21.82 9.89 7.85
CA ARG A 142 -20.41 9.69 7.49
C ARG A 142 -19.67 11.00 7.11
N PRO A 143 -19.76 12.04 7.95
CA PRO A 143 -19.23 13.35 7.60
C PRO A 143 -17.70 13.33 7.62
N VAL A 144 -17.11 14.11 6.72
CA VAL A 144 -15.68 14.47 6.77
C VAL A 144 -15.57 15.91 7.25
N VAL A 145 -14.95 16.11 8.42
CA VAL A 145 -14.93 17.40 9.12
C VAL A 145 -13.53 18.02 9.09
N ALA A 146 -13.42 19.20 8.47
CA ALA A 146 -12.29 20.10 8.65
C ALA A 146 -12.49 20.92 9.93
N GLY A 147 -11.82 20.52 11.01
CA GLY A 147 -12.01 21.05 12.36
C GLY A 147 -10.99 22.12 12.74
N LEU A 148 -11.45 23.26 13.24
CA LEU A 148 -10.60 24.30 13.83
C LEU A 148 -10.89 24.44 15.33
N VAL A 149 -9.86 24.38 16.17
CA VAL A 149 -9.94 24.72 17.60
C VAL A 149 -9.66 26.21 17.76
N LEU A 150 -10.67 27.00 18.10
CA LEU A 150 -10.54 28.47 18.16
C LEU A 150 -9.60 28.92 19.27
N ASP A 151 -9.63 28.23 20.42
CA ASP A 151 -8.94 28.65 21.64
C ASP A 151 -7.44 28.29 21.67
N SER A 152 -6.84 27.89 20.54
CA SER A 152 -5.38 27.67 20.47
C SER A 152 -4.61 28.93 20.85
N HIS A 153 -3.50 28.77 21.58
CA HIS A 153 -2.69 29.89 22.05
C HIS A 153 -1.23 29.51 22.26
N TYR A 154 -0.32 30.37 21.87
CA TYR A 154 1.10 30.20 22.16
C TYR A 154 1.45 30.69 23.58
N SER A 155 1.95 29.78 24.40
CA SER A 155 2.41 30.08 25.75
C SER A 155 3.92 30.34 25.75
N MET A 156 4.33 31.61 25.78
CA MET A 156 5.75 32.02 25.83
C MET A 156 6.51 31.37 26.99
N GLU A 157 5.89 31.28 28.18
CA GLU A 157 6.50 30.68 29.38
C GLU A 157 6.88 29.21 29.17
N LYS A 158 6.07 28.48 28.38
CA LYS A 158 6.23 27.04 28.17
C LYS A 158 6.92 26.72 26.84
N GLY A 159 7.06 27.70 25.95
CA GLY A 159 7.52 27.49 24.57
C GLY A 159 6.63 26.51 23.78
N LEU A 160 5.32 26.47 24.07
CA LEU A 160 4.39 25.49 23.50
C LEU A 160 3.13 26.16 22.94
N ILE A 161 2.61 25.59 21.85
CA ILE A 161 1.31 25.95 21.28
C ILE A 161 0.25 25.07 21.97
N LEU A 162 -0.53 25.69 22.84
CA LEU A 162 -1.59 25.05 23.63
C LEU A 162 -2.89 24.98 22.84
N ALA A 163 -3.74 24.00 23.17
CA ALA A 163 -4.99 23.70 22.46
C ALA A 163 -4.80 23.58 20.93
N HIS A 164 -3.62 23.09 20.50
CA HIS A 164 -3.30 22.79 19.11
C HIS A 164 -3.09 21.29 18.94
N ALA A 165 -3.78 20.75 17.94
CA ALA A 165 -3.49 19.46 17.33
C ALA A 165 -3.34 19.68 15.83
N ALA A 166 -2.49 18.90 15.20
CA ALA A 166 -2.48 18.60 13.78
C ALA A 166 -2.67 17.08 13.74
N LEU A 167 -3.94 16.67 13.80
CA LEU A 167 -4.34 15.28 13.95
C LEU A 167 -5.57 14.99 13.12
N ALA A 168 -5.51 13.88 12.39
CA ALA A 168 -6.61 13.38 11.61
C ALA A 168 -6.95 11.93 11.93
N ARG A 169 -8.21 11.58 11.68
CA ARG A 169 -8.74 10.23 11.76
C ARG A 169 -9.68 9.99 10.60
N HIS A 170 -9.31 9.04 9.75
CA HIS A 170 -10.24 8.49 8.77
C HIS A 170 -11.08 7.38 9.40
N ASN A 171 -12.40 7.45 9.22
CA ASN A 171 -13.33 6.40 9.59
C ASN A 171 -14.35 6.19 8.45
N PRO A 172 -14.21 5.13 7.63
CA PRO A 172 -15.07 4.92 6.46
C PRO A 172 -16.53 4.64 6.85
N ASP A 173 -16.78 4.17 8.06
CA ASP A 173 -18.11 3.80 8.56
C ASP A 173 -18.73 4.87 9.47
N GLY A 174 -18.10 6.03 9.63
CA GLY A 174 -18.59 7.07 10.53
C GLY A 174 -17.92 8.44 10.34
N LEU A 175 -17.69 9.13 11.45
CA LEU A 175 -17.08 10.47 11.47
C LEU A 175 -15.58 10.38 11.12
N SER A 176 -15.19 11.06 10.04
CA SER A 176 -13.79 11.36 9.74
C SER A 176 -13.50 12.82 10.09
N VAL A 177 -12.35 13.10 10.70
CA VAL A 177 -12.02 14.45 11.17
C VAL A 177 -10.54 14.76 10.92
N GLY A 178 -10.25 15.97 10.47
CA GLY A 178 -8.91 16.56 10.48
C GLY A 178 -8.95 17.82 11.36
N ILE A 179 -8.17 17.86 12.43
CA ILE A 179 -8.22 18.91 13.46
C ILE A 179 -6.97 19.76 13.39
N TYR A 180 -7.17 21.08 13.38
CA TYR A 180 -6.11 22.08 13.43
C TYR A 180 -6.37 23.14 14.51
N GLY A 181 -5.32 23.77 15.02
CA GLY A 181 -5.42 24.84 16.02
C GLY A 181 -5.35 26.23 15.41
N SER A 182 -6.15 27.19 15.89
CA SER A 182 -6.28 28.54 15.30
C SER A 182 -5.02 29.42 15.34
N HIS A 183 -3.93 28.97 15.95
CA HIS A 183 -2.76 29.78 16.28
C HIS A 183 -2.10 30.51 15.09
N THR A 184 -2.18 30.00 13.86
CA THR A 184 -1.66 30.69 12.65
C THR A 184 -2.73 31.48 11.89
N THR A 185 -4.00 31.33 12.25
CA THR A 185 -5.14 31.89 11.49
C THR A 185 -5.16 33.41 11.48
N TYR A 186 -4.43 34.09 12.38
CA TYR A 186 -4.29 35.54 12.33
C TYR A 186 -3.77 36.03 10.97
N ALA A 187 -2.95 35.23 10.28
CA ALA A 187 -2.32 35.54 9.00
C ALA A 187 -3.17 35.19 7.76
N TRP A 188 -4.28 34.47 7.92
CA TRP A 188 -5.09 33.98 6.80
C TRP A 188 -5.95 35.09 6.19
N PRO A 189 -6.23 35.03 4.87
CA PRO A 189 -7.10 35.97 4.21
C PRO A 189 -8.56 35.76 4.63
N ARG A 190 -9.31 36.83 4.83
CA ARG A 190 -10.77 36.78 5.05
C ARG A 190 -11.55 36.79 3.74
N PHE A 191 -10.99 37.46 2.73
CA PHE A 191 -11.62 37.74 1.44
C PHE A 191 -10.67 37.37 0.31
N SER A 192 -11.21 37.21 -0.89
CA SER A 192 -10.42 36.89 -2.09
C SER A 192 -9.33 37.94 -2.38
N GLU A 193 -9.63 39.21 -2.11
CA GLU A 193 -8.75 40.35 -2.34
C GLU A 193 -7.56 40.39 -1.38
N GLU A 194 -7.66 39.72 -0.22
CA GLU A 194 -6.57 39.64 0.76
C GLU A 194 -5.59 38.51 0.43
N ILE A 195 -5.92 37.58 -0.48
CA ILE A 195 -5.08 36.41 -0.79
C ILE A 195 -3.64 36.85 -1.15
N PRO A 196 -3.41 37.78 -2.10
CA PRO A 196 -2.06 38.21 -2.42
C PRO A 196 -1.37 38.92 -1.26
N ALA A 197 -2.10 39.76 -0.54
CA ALA A 197 -1.54 40.51 0.59
C ALA A 197 -1.06 39.55 1.70
N CYS A 198 -1.83 38.51 2.02
CA CYS A 198 -1.45 37.52 3.04
C CYS A 198 -0.31 36.60 2.58
N LEU A 199 -0.31 36.17 1.31
CA LEU A 199 0.71 35.26 0.77
C LEU A 199 2.03 35.95 0.40
N LEU A 200 2.11 37.28 0.45
CA LEU A 200 3.32 38.06 0.17
C LEU A 200 3.76 38.93 1.36
N ASP A 201 3.11 38.79 2.53
CA ASP A 201 3.40 39.57 3.72
C ASP A 201 4.70 39.11 4.39
N MET A 202 5.80 39.76 4.05
CA MET A 202 7.13 39.49 4.62
C MET A 202 7.33 40.10 6.02
N THR A 203 6.30 40.69 6.64
CA THR A 203 6.41 41.26 7.98
C THR A 203 6.78 40.14 8.98
N PRO A 204 7.77 40.37 9.87
CA PRO A 204 8.08 39.41 10.92
C PRO A 204 6.89 39.14 11.83
N THR A 205 6.70 37.88 12.22
CA THR A 205 5.65 37.46 13.16
C THR A 205 5.89 37.98 14.58
N GLY A 206 7.15 38.09 14.97
CA GLY A 206 7.57 38.46 16.32
C GLY A 206 7.41 37.31 17.33
N ASP A 207 7.83 37.56 18.57
CA ASP A 207 8.03 36.48 19.56
C ASP A 207 6.77 36.15 20.38
N THR A 208 5.67 36.88 20.16
CA THR A 208 4.42 36.75 20.93
C THR A 208 3.49 35.64 20.42
N ILE A 209 3.88 34.93 19.38
CA ILE A 209 3.10 33.91 18.69
C ILE A 209 3.99 32.71 18.36
N GLY A 210 3.37 31.53 18.22
CA GLY A 210 4.10 30.28 18.07
C GLY A 210 4.82 30.21 16.73
N ASN A 211 6.13 29.98 16.77
CA ASN A 211 6.94 29.71 15.59
C ASN A 211 7.11 28.19 15.42
N ASP A 212 6.08 27.53 14.88
CA ASP A 212 6.06 26.07 14.75
C ASP A 212 7.26 25.57 13.94
N LYS A 213 8.13 24.77 14.59
CA LYS A 213 9.38 24.23 14.04
C LYS A 213 10.33 25.26 13.40
N GLY A 214 10.23 26.54 13.76
CA GLY A 214 11.02 27.61 13.13
C GLY A 214 10.55 27.99 11.72
N LEU A 215 9.36 27.54 11.31
CA LEU A 215 8.82 27.68 9.96
C LEU A 215 7.81 28.82 9.81
N CYS A 216 7.62 29.68 10.81
CA CYS A 216 6.68 30.82 10.81
C CYS A 216 7.39 32.14 11.16
N THR A 217 8.50 32.45 10.49
CA THR A 217 9.26 33.68 10.77
C THR A 217 8.62 34.93 10.16
N THR A 218 7.83 34.78 9.10
CA THR A 218 7.06 35.86 8.46
C THR A 218 5.55 35.58 8.48
N MET A 219 4.74 36.62 8.26
CA MET A 219 3.29 36.47 8.14
C MET A 219 2.89 35.58 6.95
N GLN A 220 3.62 35.66 5.83
CA GLN A 220 3.49 34.75 4.70
C GLN A 220 3.71 33.29 5.11
N ASP A 221 4.77 33.04 5.88
CA ASP A 221 5.10 31.69 6.32
C ASP A 221 4.01 31.13 7.25
N ALA A 222 3.51 31.94 8.19
CA ALA A 222 2.39 31.55 9.05
C ALA A 222 1.10 31.28 8.26
N CYS A 223 0.83 32.07 7.22
CA CYS A 223 -0.30 31.84 6.33
C CYS A 223 -0.13 30.50 5.59
N SER A 224 1.01 30.31 4.92
CA SER A 224 1.27 29.14 4.08
C SER A 224 1.36 27.84 4.88
N LEU A 225 2.09 27.85 6.00
CA LEU A 225 2.19 26.71 6.90
C LEU A 225 0.82 26.33 7.44
N GLY A 226 0.07 27.29 7.98
CA GLY A 226 -1.22 26.98 8.60
C GLY A 226 -2.25 26.43 7.62
N GLN A 227 -2.37 27.04 6.44
CA GLN A 227 -3.31 26.58 5.42
C GLN A 227 -2.92 25.21 4.88
N LEU A 228 -1.62 24.94 4.67
CA LEU A 228 -1.16 23.65 4.16
C LEU A 228 -1.25 22.55 5.23
N ALA A 229 -0.81 22.82 6.46
CA ALA A 229 -0.85 21.84 7.55
C ALA A 229 -2.29 21.39 7.82
N MET A 230 -3.25 22.33 7.87
CA MET A 230 -4.65 21.96 8.01
C MET A 230 -5.17 21.20 6.79
N LEU A 231 -4.69 21.48 5.57
CA LEU A 231 -5.06 20.71 4.38
C LEU A 231 -4.54 19.27 4.44
N GLN A 232 -3.34 19.03 4.99
CA GLN A 232 -2.82 17.67 5.19
C GLN A 232 -3.76 16.86 6.09
N GLU A 233 -4.23 17.46 7.20
CA GLU A 233 -5.19 16.80 8.09
C GLU A 233 -6.53 16.52 7.39
N VAL A 234 -6.97 17.41 6.50
CA VAL A 234 -8.16 17.18 5.66
C VAL A 234 -7.91 16.03 4.68
N GLY A 235 -6.73 15.97 4.06
CA GLY A 235 -6.31 14.86 3.20
C GLY A 235 -6.34 13.52 3.92
N ASP A 236 -5.78 13.46 5.13
CA ASP A 236 -5.80 12.26 5.98
C ASP A 236 -7.23 11.87 6.37
N ALA A 237 -8.10 12.83 6.66
CA ALA A 237 -9.53 12.56 6.90
C ALA A 237 -10.22 11.94 5.67
N PHE A 238 -9.72 12.21 4.46
CA PHE A 238 -10.13 11.56 3.21
C PHE A 238 -9.37 10.27 2.88
N CYS A 239 -8.52 9.76 3.78
CA CYS A 239 -7.67 8.58 3.61
C CYS A 239 -6.52 8.76 2.60
N ALA A 240 -6.00 9.99 2.45
CA ALA A 240 -4.67 10.15 1.87
C ALA A 240 -3.66 9.36 2.71
N ARG A 241 -2.67 8.74 2.08
CA ARG A 241 -1.57 8.03 2.75
C ARG A 241 -0.30 8.23 1.96
N PRO A 242 0.76 8.79 2.55
CA PRO A 242 2.04 8.90 1.87
C PRO A 242 2.63 7.50 1.70
N LEU A 243 2.47 6.90 0.52
CA LEU A 243 3.10 5.62 0.20
C LEU A 243 4.56 5.83 -0.22
N PHE A 244 4.86 6.85 -1.04
CA PHE A 244 6.22 7.20 -1.53
C PHE A 244 6.27 8.65 -2.08
N SER A 245 6.17 9.67 -1.23
CA SER A 245 5.71 11.02 -1.66
C SER A 245 6.71 12.17 -1.47
N GLU A 246 6.72 13.11 -2.43
CA GLU A 246 7.19 14.50 -2.28
C GLU A 246 6.01 15.52 -2.27
N GLY A 247 4.76 15.06 -2.29
CA GLY A 247 3.55 15.89 -2.39
C GLY A 247 3.15 16.57 -1.08
N ILE A 248 1.93 17.12 -1.04
CA ILE A 248 1.38 17.82 0.14
C ILE A 248 1.51 16.96 1.39
N MET A 249 1.27 15.65 1.30
CA MET A 249 1.32 14.74 2.46
C MET A 249 2.73 14.50 3.02
N ALA A 250 3.80 14.81 2.29
CA ALA A 250 5.19 14.66 2.77
C ALA A 250 5.77 15.92 3.45
N GLY A 251 5.00 16.99 3.60
CA GLY A 251 5.41 18.19 4.35
C GLY A 251 6.42 19.11 3.64
N GLY A 252 6.99 18.71 2.50
CA GLY A 252 7.93 19.53 1.72
C GLY A 252 7.29 20.75 1.04
N ALA A 253 5.97 20.75 0.85
CA ALA A 253 5.26 21.73 0.03
C ALA A 253 4.96 23.09 0.72
N ILE A 254 5.41 23.34 1.95
CA ILE A 254 5.06 24.56 2.71
C ILE A 254 5.43 25.83 1.93
N ARG A 255 6.63 25.87 1.37
CA ARG A 255 7.15 27.03 0.61
C ARG A 255 6.52 27.19 -0.78
N SER A 256 5.82 26.16 -1.26
CA SER A 256 5.19 26.15 -2.59
C SER A 256 3.68 26.38 -2.56
N TRP A 257 3.07 26.41 -1.38
CA TRP A 257 1.63 26.72 -1.22
C TRP A 257 1.26 28.08 -1.84
N GLY A 258 2.01 29.14 -1.52
CA GLY A 258 1.73 30.49 -2.04
C GLY A 258 1.81 30.57 -3.57
N GLN A 259 2.69 29.77 -4.19
CA GLN A 259 2.90 29.73 -5.64
C GLN A 259 1.69 29.19 -6.44
N VAL A 260 0.75 28.53 -5.76
CA VAL A 260 -0.50 28.08 -6.39
C VAL A 260 -1.38 29.28 -6.77
N PHE A 261 -1.36 30.35 -5.97
CA PHE A 261 -2.30 31.47 -6.11
C PHE A 261 -1.64 32.77 -6.56
N VAL A 262 -0.36 32.97 -6.23
CA VAL A 262 0.40 34.17 -6.59
C VAL A 262 1.74 33.82 -7.20
N SER A 263 2.21 34.66 -8.13
CA SER A 263 3.53 34.50 -8.73
C SER A 263 4.62 34.79 -7.68
N GLN A 264 5.46 33.79 -7.39
CA GLN A 264 6.62 33.90 -6.50
C GLN A 264 7.85 33.25 -7.16
N ASN A 265 9.02 33.40 -6.55
CA ASN A 265 10.23 32.73 -7.01
C ASN A 265 10.00 31.21 -7.08
N LYS A 266 10.29 30.61 -8.24
CA LYS A 266 10.04 29.20 -8.49
C LYS A 266 10.77 28.33 -7.47
N THR A 267 10.05 27.59 -6.65
CA THR A 267 10.63 26.45 -5.92
C THR A 267 10.60 25.21 -6.80
N LYS A 268 11.52 24.27 -6.56
CA LYS A 268 11.53 22.99 -7.30
C LYS A 268 10.28 22.14 -7.00
N GLN A 269 9.74 22.25 -5.79
CA GLN A 269 8.55 21.52 -5.35
C GLN A 269 7.28 22.36 -5.58
N ARG A 270 6.19 21.70 -5.95
CA ARG A 270 4.85 22.28 -6.14
C ARG A 270 3.89 21.71 -5.10
N ALA A 271 2.99 22.54 -4.56
CA ALA A 271 1.93 22.07 -3.68
C ALA A 271 0.87 21.36 -4.51
N GLN A 272 0.92 20.03 -4.53
CA GLN A 272 0.02 19.15 -5.26
C GLN A 272 -0.20 17.84 -4.48
N TRP A 273 -1.35 17.20 -4.69
CA TRP A 273 -1.60 15.85 -4.18
C TRP A 273 -0.74 14.84 -4.95
N ASP A 274 -0.36 13.74 -4.33
CA ASP A 274 0.20 12.63 -5.10
C ASP A 274 -0.91 11.92 -5.87
N LEU A 275 -0.55 11.29 -7.00
CA LEU A 275 -1.54 10.62 -7.83
C LEU A 275 -2.29 9.51 -7.06
N PRO A 276 -1.65 8.63 -6.25
CA PRO A 276 -2.37 7.63 -5.46
C PRO A 276 -3.41 8.25 -4.52
N ASP A 277 -3.09 9.37 -3.86
CA ASP A 277 -4.03 10.07 -2.97
C ASP A 277 -5.19 10.69 -3.76
N ALA A 278 -4.89 11.35 -4.88
CA ALA A 278 -5.89 11.91 -5.77
C ALA A 278 -6.87 10.84 -6.28
N LEU A 279 -6.38 9.63 -6.58
CA LEU A 279 -7.21 8.49 -6.99
C LEU A 279 -8.04 7.94 -5.81
N ARG A 280 -7.48 7.88 -4.60
CA ARG A 280 -8.25 7.52 -3.39
C ARG A 280 -9.40 8.49 -3.16
N PHE A 281 -9.21 9.78 -3.42
CA PHE A 281 -10.28 10.77 -3.33
C PHE A 281 -11.43 10.50 -4.30
N LEU A 282 -11.15 9.97 -5.51
CA LEU A 282 -12.20 9.60 -6.48
C LEU A 282 -13.17 8.54 -5.96
N THR A 283 -12.71 7.70 -5.03
CA THR A 283 -13.55 6.67 -4.40
C THR A 283 -14.53 7.26 -3.37
N LYS A 284 -14.37 8.54 -3.00
CA LYS A 284 -15.18 9.22 -1.99
C LYS A 284 -16.32 9.99 -2.66
N ASP A 285 -17.51 9.88 -2.10
CA ASP A 285 -18.69 10.59 -2.63
C ASP A 285 -18.50 12.12 -2.70
N HIS A 286 -17.69 12.67 -1.80
CA HIS A 286 -17.35 14.08 -1.72
C HIS A 286 -16.69 14.63 -2.99
N PHE A 287 -16.06 13.80 -3.83
CA PHE A 287 -15.36 14.20 -5.05
C PHE A 287 -16.10 13.85 -6.34
N ARG A 288 -17.31 13.28 -6.23
CA ARG A 288 -18.09 12.85 -7.39
C ARG A 288 -18.69 14.03 -8.15
N LEU A 289 -18.62 13.97 -9.47
CA LEU A 289 -19.32 14.86 -10.39
C LEU A 289 -20.68 14.26 -10.80
N PRO A 290 -21.63 15.09 -11.29
CA PRO A 290 -22.84 14.58 -11.91
C PRO A 290 -22.52 13.59 -13.04
N GLY A 291 -23.08 12.38 -12.96
CA GLY A 291 -22.82 11.30 -13.93
C GLY A 291 -21.75 10.30 -13.51
N ASP A 292 -20.94 10.60 -12.50
CA ASP A 292 -19.96 9.63 -11.98
C ASP A 292 -20.67 8.43 -11.35
N ARG A 293 -20.20 7.23 -11.67
CA ARG A 293 -20.64 6.00 -11.02
C ARG A 293 -19.86 5.77 -9.74
N ALA A 294 -20.53 5.33 -8.69
CA ALA A 294 -19.86 4.88 -7.48
C ALA A 294 -19.03 3.62 -7.79
N PHE A 295 -17.86 3.52 -7.19
CA PHE A 295 -17.10 2.28 -7.20
C PHE A 295 -17.90 1.22 -6.44
N THR A 296 -17.98 0.00 -6.98
CA THR A 296 -18.49 -1.13 -6.21
C THR A 296 -17.46 -1.54 -5.16
N ARG A 297 -17.89 -2.23 -4.10
CA ARG A 297 -16.99 -2.75 -3.05
C ARG A 297 -15.83 -3.56 -3.65
N SER A 298 -16.13 -4.42 -4.62
CA SER A 298 -15.13 -5.24 -5.31
C SER A 298 -14.13 -4.42 -6.14
N GLN A 299 -14.49 -3.20 -6.58
CA GLN A 299 -13.56 -2.30 -7.26
C GLN A 299 -12.73 -1.51 -6.25
N THR A 300 -13.35 -1.01 -5.18
CA THR A 300 -12.64 -0.30 -4.10
C THR A 300 -11.56 -1.17 -3.47
N GLU A 301 -11.86 -2.44 -3.20
CA GLU A 301 -10.95 -3.41 -2.58
C GLU A 301 -10.03 -4.13 -3.59
N SER A 302 -10.16 -3.85 -4.89
CA SER A 302 -9.35 -4.52 -5.92
C SER A 302 -7.87 -4.14 -5.81
N LEU A 303 -7.01 -5.15 -5.75
CA LEU A 303 -5.57 -4.96 -5.94
C LEU A 303 -5.24 -4.87 -7.43
N VAL A 304 -4.05 -4.35 -7.73
CA VAL A 304 -3.45 -4.42 -9.05
C VAL A 304 -2.71 -5.75 -9.16
N LEU A 305 -3.05 -6.55 -10.16
CA LEU A 305 -2.42 -7.84 -10.43
C LEU A 305 -1.40 -7.66 -11.55
N ILE A 306 -0.19 -8.16 -11.36
CA ILE A 306 0.88 -8.17 -12.35
C ILE A 306 1.33 -9.62 -12.51
N ARG A 307 1.19 -10.20 -13.71
CA ARG A 307 1.47 -11.62 -13.94
C ARG A 307 2.01 -11.88 -15.33
N CYS A 308 2.73 -12.99 -15.48
CA CYS A 308 3.04 -13.57 -16.79
C CYS A 308 1.85 -14.45 -17.22
N MET A 309 1.32 -14.16 -18.40
CA MET A 309 0.33 -14.95 -19.11
C MET A 309 0.95 -15.46 -20.40
N VAL A 310 0.22 -16.29 -21.12
CA VAL A 310 0.64 -16.79 -22.42
C VAL A 310 -0.48 -16.54 -23.41
N ASP A 311 -0.11 -16.09 -24.61
CA ASP A 311 -1.06 -15.79 -25.66
C ASP A 311 -1.47 -17.03 -26.48
N GLU A 312 -2.28 -16.84 -27.51
CA GLU A 312 -2.78 -17.92 -28.38
C GLU A 312 -1.67 -18.61 -29.19
N GLU A 313 -0.47 -18.02 -29.27
CA GLU A 313 0.72 -18.55 -29.97
C GLU A 313 1.73 -19.20 -29.01
N ASP A 314 1.32 -19.38 -27.76
CA ASP A 314 2.14 -19.88 -26.66
C ASP A 314 3.38 -19.01 -26.33
N GLU A 315 3.32 -17.70 -26.59
CA GLU A 315 4.36 -16.72 -26.25
C GLU A 315 4.08 -16.00 -24.94
N SER A 316 5.15 -15.62 -24.22
CA SER A 316 5.00 -14.97 -22.90
C SER A 316 4.52 -13.53 -23.02
N LEU A 317 3.48 -13.22 -22.25
CA LEU A 317 2.79 -11.93 -22.22
C LEU A 317 2.77 -11.38 -20.79
N LEU A 318 3.20 -10.15 -20.61
CA LEU A 318 2.97 -9.42 -19.36
C LEU A 318 1.51 -8.96 -19.32
N GLU A 319 0.79 -9.35 -18.27
CA GLU A 319 -0.53 -8.81 -17.95
C GLU A 319 -0.49 -7.98 -16.67
N VAL A 320 -0.98 -6.75 -16.78
CA VAL A 320 -1.32 -5.91 -15.63
C VAL A 320 -2.81 -5.66 -15.65
N SER A 321 -3.51 -5.91 -14.54
CA SER A 321 -4.96 -5.71 -14.48
C SER A 321 -5.45 -5.19 -13.14
N CYS A 322 -6.56 -4.44 -13.16
CA CYS A 322 -7.25 -4.00 -11.96
C CYS A 322 -8.74 -3.84 -12.23
N ARG A 323 -9.62 -4.36 -11.35
CA ARG A 323 -11.07 -4.25 -11.53
C ARG A 323 -11.59 -2.81 -11.38
N ALA A 324 -10.87 -1.98 -10.62
CA ALA A 324 -11.09 -0.54 -10.55
C ALA A 324 -10.70 0.20 -11.83
N GLY A 325 -9.93 -0.45 -12.71
CA GLY A 325 -9.25 0.16 -13.85
C GLY A 325 -7.82 0.58 -13.51
N LEU A 326 -6.99 0.77 -14.53
CA LEU A 326 -5.59 1.16 -14.39
C LEU A 326 -5.46 2.68 -14.56
N ALA A 327 -4.70 3.30 -13.67
CA ALA A 327 -4.32 4.70 -13.74
C ALA A 327 -2.92 4.87 -14.36
N ARG A 328 -2.00 3.96 -14.03
CA ARG A 328 -0.60 4.06 -14.46
C ARG A 328 0.12 2.72 -14.43
N VAL A 329 1.02 2.49 -15.38
CA VAL A 329 2.02 1.41 -15.35
C VAL A 329 3.39 2.00 -15.68
N ARG A 330 4.39 1.79 -14.83
CA ARG A 330 5.76 2.31 -14.98
C ARG A 330 6.78 1.18 -14.92
N PHE A 331 7.81 1.32 -15.73
CA PHE A 331 9.00 0.47 -15.71
C PHE A 331 10.16 1.32 -15.20
N VAL A 332 10.70 0.93 -14.05
CA VAL A 332 11.66 1.69 -13.26
C VAL A 332 12.97 0.92 -13.20
N ASP A 333 14.09 1.62 -13.36
CA ASP A 333 15.41 1.03 -13.22
C ASP A 333 15.80 0.80 -11.75
N ASP A 334 16.94 0.17 -11.54
CA ASP A 334 17.57 -0.10 -10.25
C ASP A 334 17.95 1.17 -9.46
N HIS A 335 17.92 2.34 -10.09
CA HIS A 335 18.15 3.64 -9.47
C HIS A 335 16.85 4.40 -9.16
N GLY A 336 15.69 3.77 -9.35
CA GLY A 336 14.39 4.39 -9.08
C GLY A 336 13.93 5.39 -10.16
N LYS A 337 14.60 5.44 -11.31
CA LYS A 337 14.25 6.32 -12.42
C LYS A 337 13.30 5.61 -13.39
N PRO A 338 12.16 6.21 -13.76
CA PRO A 338 11.27 5.64 -14.76
C PRO A 338 11.93 5.71 -16.14
N ALA A 339 12.10 4.54 -16.79
CA ALA A 339 12.53 4.46 -18.18
C ALA A 339 11.35 4.53 -19.15
N TRP A 340 10.20 3.97 -18.73
CA TRP A 340 9.00 3.94 -19.55
C TRP A 340 7.73 3.99 -18.69
N GLU A 341 6.70 4.66 -19.18
CA GLU A 341 5.46 4.90 -18.44
C GLU A 341 4.25 4.95 -19.38
N PHE A 342 3.18 4.30 -18.95
CA PHE A 342 1.84 4.45 -19.47
C PHE A 342 0.98 5.17 -18.43
N ASP A 343 0.57 6.39 -18.75
CA ASP A 343 -0.39 7.17 -17.96
C ASP A 343 -1.77 7.06 -18.61
N PHE A 344 -2.67 6.30 -17.99
CA PHE A 344 -4.03 6.07 -18.48
C PHE A 344 -4.97 7.23 -18.13
N CYS A 345 -4.59 8.07 -17.16
CA CYS A 345 -5.41 9.21 -16.76
C CYS A 345 -5.37 10.35 -17.79
N ARG A 346 -4.26 10.46 -18.52
CA ARG A 346 -4.04 11.56 -19.49
C ARG A 346 -4.30 11.18 -20.95
N LYS A 347 -4.34 9.90 -21.28
CA LYS A 347 -4.60 9.43 -22.65
C LYS A 347 -6.09 9.51 -23.00
N THR A 348 -6.38 9.92 -24.22
CA THR A 348 -7.72 9.89 -24.80
C THR A 348 -8.12 8.47 -25.20
N ALA A 349 -9.42 8.21 -25.35
CA ALA A 349 -9.91 6.91 -25.82
C ALA A 349 -9.30 6.50 -27.18
N ALA A 350 -9.10 7.47 -28.08
CA ALA A 350 -8.46 7.24 -29.38
C ALA A 350 -6.97 6.87 -29.25
N GLU A 351 -6.22 7.47 -28.31
CA GLU A 351 -4.82 7.12 -28.03
C GLU A 351 -4.67 5.77 -27.31
N LEU A 352 -5.75 5.24 -26.73
CA LEU A 352 -5.80 3.90 -26.15
C LEU A 352 -6.22 2.84 -27.18
N GLU A 353 -6.85 3.24 -28.28
CA GLU A 353 -7.21 2.36 -29.41
C GLU A 353 -6.03 2.08 -30.36
N ASP A 354 -5.01 2.95 -30.40
CA ASP A 354 -3.96 2.90 -31.44
C ASP A 354 -2.51 2.83 -30.91
N ALA A 355 -2.20 1.94 -29.96
CA ALA A 355 -0.80 1.76 -29.55
C ALA A 355 -0.53 0.41 -28.89
N GLU A 356 -0.43 -0.71 -29.63
CA GLU A 356 0.09 -2.02 -29.12
C GLU A 356 -0.58 -2.59 -27.85
N ILE A 357 -1.57 -1.89 -27.30
CA ILE A 357 -2.37 -2.23 -26.14
C ILE A 357 -3.66 -2.76 -26.73
N THR A 358 -3.81 -4.08 -26.78
CA THR A 358 -5.11 -4.72 -26.97
C THR A 358 -5.96 -4.50 -25.72
N ALA A 359 -6.37 -3.24 -25.47
CA ALA A 359 -7.35 -2.88 -24.46
C ALA A 359 -8.72 -3.39 -24.92
N LYS A 360 -8.93 -4.71 -24.85
CA LYS A 360 -10.27 -5.29 -25.05
C LYS A 360 -11.16 -4.75 -23.94
N PHE A 361 -12.11 -3.90 -24.35
CA PHE A 361 -13.02 -3.13 -23.49
C PHE A 361 -13.64 -3.96 -22.35
N GLY A 362 -13.34 -3.55 -21.12
CA GLY A 362 -13.70 -4.22 -19.86
C GLY A 362 -12.90 -3.60 -18.71
N PRO A 363 -12.90 -4.15 -17.47
CA PRO A 363 -11.94 -3.72 -16.44
C PRO A 363 -10.53 -3.63 -17.07
N THR A 364 -9.83 -2.51 -16.86
CA THR A 364 -8.66 -2.16 -17.70
C THR A 364 -7.56 -3.20 -17.51
N VAL A 365 -7.35 -4.01 -18.54
CA VAL A 365 -6.23 -4.94 -18.66
C VAL A 365 -5.22 -4.32 -19.60
N PHE A 366 -3.94 -4.42 -19.25
CA PHE A 366 -2.80 -3.96 -20.01
C PHE A 366 -1.92 -5.17 -20.34
N HIS A 367 -1.69 -5.39 -21.62
CA HIS A 367 -0.95 -6.52 -22.17
C HIS A 367 0.27 -6.02 -22.93
N LEU A 368 1.42 -6.68 -22.75
CA LEU A 368 2.61 -6.48 -23.56
C LEU A 368 3.32 -7.80 -23.83
N THR A 369 3.63 -8.06 -25.09
CA THR A 369 4.41 -9.24 -25.48
C THR A 369 5.84 -9.11 -24.99
N GLN A 370 6.49 -10.26 -24.74
CA GLN A 370 7.90 -10.28 -24.39
C GLN A 370 8.78 -9.60 -25.45
N GLN A 371 8.43 -9.69 -26.74
CA GLN A 371 9.12 -8.99 -27.82
C GLN A 371 9.02 -7.47 -27.66
N ALA A 372 7.80 -6.93 -27.48
CA ALA A 372 7.57 -5.49 -27.35
C ALA A 372 8.28 -4.89 -26.12
N LEU A 373 8.47 -5.69 -25.07
CA LEU A 373 9.26 -5.33 -23.89
C LEU A 373 10.76 -5.30 -24.21
N GLN A 374 11.30 -6.29 -24.92
CA GLN A 374 12.72 -6.36 -25.28
C GLN A 374 13.16 -5.25 -26.24
N GLU A 375 12.25 -4.76 -27.09
CA GLU A 375 12.52 -3.63 -27.97
C GLU A 375 12.71 -2.31 -27.21
N ARG A 376 12.19 -2.21 -25.98
CA ARG A 376 12.15 -0.97 -25.19
C ARG A 376 12.98 -1.00 -23.93
N LEU A 377 13.19 -2.19 -23.37
CA LEU A 377 13.83 -2.39 -22.07
C LEU A 377 15.04 -3.33 -22.23
N ASP A 378 16.16 -2.90 -21.67
CA ASP A 378 17.41 -3.67 -21.68
C ASP A 378 17.27 -4.94 -20.84
N ARG A 379 17.42 -6.11 -21.48
CA ARG A 379 17.29 -7.42 -20.84
C ARG A 379 18.37 -7.69 -19.77
N SER A 380 19.49 -6.98 -19.81
CA SER A 380 20.56 -7.14 -18.82
C SER A 380 20.25 -6.50 -17.47
N LYS A 381 19.19 -5.66 -17.38
CA LYS A 381 18.83 -4.93 -16.17
C LYS A 381 17.57 -5.52 -15.51
N PRO A 382 17.51 -5.59 -14.17
CA PRO A 382 16.30 -5.99 -13.46
C PRO A 382 15.32 -4.81 -13.42
N TRP A 383 14.37 -4.77 -14.36
CA TRP A 383 13.34 -3.72 -14.38
C TRP A 383 12.27 -3.98 -13.32
N VAL A 384 11.97 -2.96 -12.53
CA VAL A 384 10.84 -2.94 -11.60
C VAL A 384 9.59 -2.49 -12.34
N ILE A 385 8.47 -3.17 -12.11
CA ILE A 385 7.15 -2.75 -12.60
C ILE A 385 6.39 -2.12 -11.44
N ASP A 386 6.00 -0.86 -11.57
CA ASP A 386 5.12 -0.15 -10.64
C ASP A 386 3.79 0.13 -11.34
N ALA A 387 2.69 -0.44 -10.85
CA ALA A 387 1.36 -0.21 -11.41
C ALA A 387 0.41 0.38 -10.37
N LEU A 388 -0.50 1.23 -10.82
CA LEU A 388 -1.47 1.96 -9.99
C LEU A 388 -2.88 1.82 -10.57
N GLY A 389 -3.82 1.37 -9.75
CA GLY A 389 -5.24 1.29 -10.08
C GLY A 389 -5.97 2.61 -9.84
N MET A 390 -7.12 2.81 -10.50
CA MET A 390 -7.96 4.00 -10.37
C MET A 390 -8.59 4.16 -8.96
N ASN A 391 -8.48 3.15 -8.11
CA ASN A 391 -8.83 3.20 -6.68
C ASN A 391 -7.66 3.64 -5.77
N GLY A 392 -6.49 3.94 -6.35
CA GLY A 392 -5.27 4.31 -5.62
C GLY A 392 -4.54 3.14 -4.97
N MET A 393 -4.89 1.89 -5.31
CA MET A 393 -4.12 0.71 -4.92
C MET A 393 -2.96 0.50 -5.90
N ALA A 394 -1.79 0.18 -5.36
CA ALA A 394 -0.59 -0.06 -6.14
C ALA A 394 -0.22 -1.55 -6.14
N GLY A 395 0.45 -2.01 -7.20
CA GLY A 395 1.10 -3.31 -7.29
C GLY A 395 2.53 -3.12 -7.80
N ARG A 396 3.46 -3.93 -7.31
CA ARG A 396 4.88 -3.82 -7.64
C ARG A 396 5.48 -5.19 -7.89
N VAL A 397 6.35 -5.29 -8.89
CA VAL A 397 7.18 -6.48 -9.15
C VAL A 397 8.63 -6.05 -9.27
N GLY A 398 9.52 -6.63 -8.46
CA GLY A 398 10.92 -6.22 -8.38
C GLY A 398 11.77 -6.60 -9.60
N ASN A 399 11.37 -7.60 -10.38
CA ASN A 399 12.10 -8.05 -11.57
C ASN A 399 11.15 -8.56 -12.67
N LEU A 400 10.96 -7.75 -13.70
CA LEU A 400 10.16 -8.06 -14.90
C LEU A 400 10.61 -9.37 -15.57
N TRP A 401 11.92 -9.54 -15.81
CA TRP A 401 12.42 -10.71 -16.53
C TRP A 401 12.30 -11.98 -15.69
N GLY A 402 12.48 -11.85 -14.37
CA GLY A 402 12.23 -12.94 -13.42
C GLY A 402 10.77 -13.37 -13.39
N LEU A 403 9.83 -12.44 -13.55
CA LEU A 403 8.40 -12.72 -13.68
C LEU A 403 8.08 -13.43 -15.00
N LEU A 404 8.60 -12.95 -16.13
CA LEU A 404 8.37 -13.56 -17.44
C LEU A 404 9.00 -14.95 -17.55
N ALA A 405 10.09 -15.20 -16.83
CA ALA A 405 10.72 -16.52 -16.75
C ALA A 405 9.96 -17.50 -15.82
N ASP A 406 9.14 -17.02 -14.88
CA ASP A 406 8.30 -17.87 -14.01
C ASP A 406 6.99 -18.24 -14.73
N GLN A 407 7.11 -18.99 -15.84
CA GLN A 407 5.96 -19.49 -16.58
C GLN A 407 5.12 -20.46 -15.72
N PRO A 408 3.77 -20.44 -15.85
CA PRO A 408 2.88 -21.41 -15.20
C PRO A 408 2.95 -22.79 -15.85
N PHE A 409 3.87 -23.01 -16.78
CA PHE A 409 4.12 -24.28 -17.42
C PHE A 409 5.59 -24.42 -17.82
N VAL A 410 5.98 -25.63 -18.19
CA VAL A 410 7.29 -25.95 -18.73
C VAL A 410 7.10 -26.70 -20.05
N LYS A 411 7.56 -26.13 -21.17
CA LYS A 411 7.58 -26.81 -22.47
C LYS A 411 8.78 -27.75 -22.53
N VAL A 412 8.55 -29.00 -22.92
CA VAL A 412 9.62 -30.00 -23.04
C VAL A 412 10.25 -29.91 -24.44
N PRO A 413 11.53 -29.52 -24.56
CA PRO A 413 12.16 -29.28 -25.85
C PRO A 413 12.06 -30.48 -26.80
N GLY A 414 11.79 -30.22 -28.08
CA GLY A 414 11.70 -31.27 -29.10
C GLY A 414 10.45 -32.16 -29.01
N THR A 415 9.47 -31.81 -28.17
CA THR A 415 8.20 -32.51 -28.04
C THR A 415 7.02 -31.53 -28.00
N SER A 416 5.79 -32.02 -28.12
CA SER A 416 4.56 -31.25 -27.89
C SER A 416 4.09 -31.28 -26.43
N LEU A 417 4.90 -31.83 -25.51
CA LEU A 417 4.52 -31.99 -24.11
C LEU A 417 4.72 -30.68 -23.35
N VAL A 418 3.68 -30.29 -22.62
CA VAL A 418 3.65 -29.13 -21.73
C VAL A 418 3.33 -29.63 -20.32
N LEU A 419 4.18 -29.27 -19.35
CA LEU A 419 3.98 -29.56 -17.93
C LEU A 419 3.30 -28.36 -17.27
N SER A 420 2.28 -28.55 -16.45
CA SER A 420 1.60 -27.45 -15.75
C SER A 420 2.23 -27.21 -14.37
N LYS A 421 2.35 -25.95 -13.96
CA LYS A 421 2.79 -25.51 -12.62
C LYS A 421 1.65 -24.80 -11.90
N ARG A 422 1.39 -25.19 -10.64
CA ARG A 422 0.41 -24.53 -9.76
C ARG A 422 1.02 -24.38 -8.37
N SER A 423 0.90 -23.22 -7.74
CA SER A 423 1.46 -22.98 -6.41
C SER A 423 0.58 -22.14 -5.50
N ALA A 424 0.89 -22.24 -4.21
CA ALA A 424 0.48 -21.33 -3.17
C ALA A 424 1.65 -20.41 -2.81
N LYS A 425 1.45 -19.09 -2.93
CA LYS A 425 2.50 -18.05 -2.78
C LYS A 425 2.17 -17.12 -1.62
N SER A 426 3.12 -16.92 -0.71
CA SER A 426 2.98 -15.93 0.36
C SER A 426 2.87 -14.52 -0.20
N LEU A 427 2.02 -13.68 0.40
CA LEU A 427 1.92 -12.25 0.10
C LEU A 427 3.24 -11.50 0.31
N ALA A 428 4.15 -12.04 1.14
CA ALA A 428 5.48 -11.45 1.34
C ALA A 428 6.34 -11.48 0.07
N LEU A 429 6.13 -12.45 -0.84
CA LEU A 429 6.84 -12.51 -2.12
C LEU A 429 6.47 -11.34 -3.04
N ASP A 430 5.26 -10.79 -2.90
CA ASP A 430 4.75 -9.69 -3.71
C ASP A 430 5.13 -8.30 -3.16
N ASN A 431 5.61 -8.21 -1.91
CA ASN A 431 5.86 -6.95 -1.22
C ASN A 431 7.21 -6.30 -1.55
N GLY A 432 8.08 -6.95 -2.34
CA GLY A 432 9.28 -6.32 -2.90
C GLY A 432 10.30 -5.83 -1.88
N GLU A 433 10.40 -6.48 -0.70
CA GLU A 433 11.58 -6.34 0.16
C GLU A 433 12.81 -6.93 -0.56
N ASP A 434 14.02 -6.42 -0.31
CA ASP A 434 15.29 -6.83 -0.94
C ASP A 434 15.72 -8.29 -0.57
N GLN A 435 14.77 -9.14 -0.19
CA GLN A 435 15.01 -10.50 0.28
C GLN A 435 15.23 -11.46 -0.88
N VAL A 436 16.33 -12.21 -0.80
CA VAL A 436 16.74 -13.16 -1.85
C VAL A 436 16.21 -14.55 -1.52
N TYR A 437 15.41 -15.10 -2.44
CA TYR A 437 14.80 -16.43 -2.31
C TYR A 437 15.51 -17.47 -3.18
N TRP A 438 15.71 -18.66 -2.63
CA TRP A 438 16.21 -19.84 -3.32
C TRP A 438 15.08 -20.53 -4.08
N ARG A 439 15.16 -20.58 -5.41
CA ARG A 439 14.19 -21.28 -6.26
C ARG A 439 14.56 -22.76 -6.39
N TRP A 440 13.60 -23.64 -6.14
CA TRP A 440 13.83 -25.07 -6.23
C TRP A 440 12.71 -25.77 -6.99
N ALA A 441 13.06 -26.85 -7.68
CA ALA A 441 12.13 -27.76 -8.34
C ALA A 441 12.64 -29.19 -8.21
N MET A 442 11.76 -30.17 -8.29
CA MET A 442 12.16 -31.58 -8.27
C MET A 442 11.06 -32.47 -8.84
N LEU A 443 11.46 -33.61 -9.40
CA LEU A 443 10.54 -34.63 -9.93
C LEU A 443 10.53 -35.87 -9.03
N LEU A 444 9.35 -36.47 -8.85
CA LEU A 444 9.16 -37.70 -8.07
C LEU A 444 9.86 -38.91 -8.73
N VAL A 445 10.27 -38.77 -9.98
CA VAL A 445 11.10 -39.71 -10.72
C VAL A 445 12.33 -38.98 -11.26
N ARG A 446 13.49 -39.63 -11.23
CA ARG A 446 14.73 -39.05 -11.77
C ARG A 446 15.68 -40.12 -12.29
N LYS A 447 16.77 -39.73 -12.95
CA LYS A 447 17.84 -40.65 -13.35
C LYS A 447 18.61 -41.18 -12.13
N HIS A 448 18.95 -42.46 -12.20
CA HIS A 448 19.76 -43.11 -11.18
C HIS A 448 21.19 -42.57 -11.20
N ARG A 449 21.73 -42.19 -10.03
CA ARG A 449 23.06 -41.58 -9.89
C ARG A 449 24.22 -42.54 -10.14
N GLN A 450 24.04 -43.84 -9.93
CA GLN A 450 25.06 -44.87 -10.15
C GLN A 450 24.61 -45.83 -11.27
N GLY A 451 25.49 -46.12 -12.25
CA GLY A 451 25.22 -47.11 -13.29
C GLY A 451 24.78 -46.58 -14.67
N GLY A 452 25.11 -45.33 -15.01
CA GLY A 452 25.05 -44.84 -16.39
C GLY A 452 23.65 -44.47 -16.90
N GLY A 453 23.04 -43.44 -16.30
CA GLY A 453 22.03 -42.51 -16.87
C GLY A 453 20.74 -43.06 -17.51
N SER A 454 20.58 -44.38 -17.60
CA SER A 454 19.53 -45.06 -18.38
C SER A 454 18.42 -45.64 -17.50
N ARG A 455 18.71 -45.87 -16.22
CA ARG A 455 17.76 -46.38 -15.22
C ARG A 455 17.12 -45.22 -14.45
N LEU A 456 15.80 -45.28 -14.27
CA LEU A 456 15.05 -44.32 -13.45
C LEU A 456 14.96 -44.80 -12.00
N THR A 457 14.87 -43.85 -11.09
CA THR A 457 14.70 -44.05 -9.64
C THR A 457 13.48 -43.25 -9.19
N TYR A 458 12.67 -43.85 -8.33
CA TYR A 458 11.38 -43.33 -7.89
C TYR A 458 11.46 -42.86 -6.44
N ALA A 459 10.70 -41.81 -6.12
CA ALA A 459 10.50 -41.36 -4.76
C ALA A 459 9.79 -42.46 -3.96
N ASN A 460 10.36 -42.83 -2.81
CA ASN A 460 9.81 -43.87 -1.94
C ASN A 460 9.44 -43.37 -0.54
N ARG A 461 9.82 -42.13 -0.20
CA ARG A 461 9.43 -41.48 1.06
C ARG A 461 9.46 -39.97 0.91
N ILE A 462 8.45 -39.29 1.46
CA ILE A 462 8.40 -37.83 1.54
C ILE A 462 8.25 -37.43 3.01
N ASP A 463 9.16 -36.59 3.49
CA ASP A 463 9.14 -36.00 4.84
C ASP A 463 8.74 -34.53 4.75
N ILE A 464 7.57 -34.18 5.29
CA ILE A 464 7.07 -32.80 5.32
C ILE A 464 7.46 -32.17 6.64
N ARG A 465 8.19 -31.05 6.59
CA ARG A 465 8.80 -30.39 7.74
C ARG A 465 8.00 -29.14 8.11
N VAL A 466 7.34 -29.18 9.27
CA VAL A 466 6.48 -28.09 9.77
C VAL A 466 6.76 -27.84 11.25
N GLY A 467 7.06 -26.60 11.59
CA GLY A 467 7.24 -26.08 12.94
C GLY A 467 6.25 -24.97 13.23
N ALA A 468 6.72 -23.83 13.76
CA ALA A 468 5.91 -22.63 13.87
C ALA A 468 5.55 -22.02 12.48
N ALA A 469 6.29 -22.42 11.45
CA ALA A 469 6.05 -22.14 10.03
C ALA A 469 6.38 -23.40 9.20
N MET A 470 6.19 -23.35 7.88
CA MET A 470 6.60 -24.41 6.96
C MET A 470 8.11 -24.32 6.69
N ASP A 471 8.86 -25.22 7.30
CA ASP A 471 10.31 -25.33 7.13
C ASP A 471 10.69 -25.86 5.74
N GLY A 472 9.92 -26.80 5.17
CA GLY A 472 10.17 -27.36 3.85
C GLY A 472 9.68 -28.80 3.71
N ALA A 473 10.23 -29.55 2.75
CA ALA A 473 10.04 -30.99 2.65
C ALA A 473 11.30 -31.68 2.10
N VAL A 474 11.44 -32.99 2.32
CA VAL A 474 12.54 -33.80 1.81
C VAL A 474 11.98 -35.04 1.11
N VAL A 475 12.37 -35.23 -0.14
CA VAL A 475 12.00 -36.41 -0.93
C VAL A 475 13.17 -37.38 -0.99
N TYR A 476 12.93 -38.62 -0.58
CA TYR A 476 13.88 -39.72 -0.61
C TYR A 476 13.55 -40.64 -1.79
N TYR A 477 14.60 -41.13 -2.45
CA TYR A 477 14.50 -41.99 -3.62
C TYR A 477 14.97 -43.41 -3.29
N SER A 478 14.51 -44.39 -4.08
CA SER A 478 14.88 -45.80 -3.90
C SER A 478 16.37 -46.12 -4.09
N ASP A 479 17.16 -45.21 -4.67
CA ASP A 479 18.62 -45.31 -4.74
C ASP A 479 19.35 -44.82 -3.46
N GLY A 480 18.59 -44.51 -2.40
CA GLY A 480 19.11 -44.05 -1.11
C GLY A 480 19.44 -42.56 -1.07
N SER A 481 19.28 -41.84 -2.17
CA SER A 481 19.51 -40.39 -2.20
C SER A 481 18.30 -39.59 -1.73
N LYS A 482 18.51 -38.29 -1.53
CA LYS A 482 17.45 -37.32 -1.19
C LYS A 482 17.52 -36.05 -2.05
N CYS A 483 16.41 -35.32 -2.10
CA CYS A 483 16.31 -33.98 -2.65
C CYS A 483 15.49 -33.10 -1.70
N ASN A 484 15.96 -31.88 -1.45
CA ASN A 484 15.28 -30.92 -0.61
C ASN A 484 14.25 -30.15 -1.44
N CYS A 485 13.04 -29.98 -0.90
CA CYS A 485 12.06 -28.97 -1.32
C CYS A 485 12.34 -27.69 -0.53
N GLY A 486 13.43 -27.02 -0.88
CA GLY A 486 14.01 -25.91 -0.15
C GLY A 486 15.45 -25.61 -0.62
N VAL A 487 16.25 -24.96 0.22
CA VAL A 487 17.66 -24.68 -0.10
C VAL A 487 18.44 -26.00 -0.30
N ALA A 488 19.12 -26.14 -1.45
CA ALA A 488 19.72 -27.42 -1.86
C ALA A 488 20.79 -27.95 -0.91
N HIS A 489 21.62 -27.04 -0.36
CA HIS A 489 22.74 -27.36 0.53
C HIS A 489 22.34 -27.39 2.01
N GLN A 490 21.06 -27.21 2.33
CA GLN A 490 20.58 -27.27 3.71
C GLN A 490 20.66 -28.71 4.24
N THR A 491 21.43 -28.91 5.31
CA THR A 491 21.67 -30.23 5.90
C THR A 491 20.60 -30.61 6.93
N HIS A 492 19.98 -29.61 7.58
CA HIS A 492 18.99 -29.80 8.63
C HIS A 492 17.73 -28.94 8.41
N TYR A 493 16.57 -29.58 8.53
CA TYR A 493 15.27 -28.92 8.62
C TYR A 493 14.73 -29.06 10.03
N GLY A 494 14.19 -27.98 10.60
CA GLY A 494 13.47 -28.03 11.87
C GLY A 494 12.11 -28.73 11.73
N GLY A 495 11.18 -28.31 12.58
CA GLY A 495 9.78 -28.71 12.50
C GLY A 495 9.39 -29.77 13.54
N HIS A 496 8.87 -29.31 14.68
CA HIS A 496 8.40 -30.19 15.75
C HIS A 496 7.12 -30.98 15.39
N GLN A 497 6.45 -30.64 14.28
CA GLN A 497 5.26 -31.34 13.76
C GLN A 497 5.55 -32.10 12.46
N SER A 498 6.83 -32.36 12.15
CA SER A 498 7.21 -33.02 10.91
C SER A 498 6.62 -34.43 10.81
N GLN A 499 6.18 -34.80 9.61
CA GLN A 499 5.63 -36.13 9.34
C GLN A 499 6.23 -36.68 8.05
N ALA A 500 6.73 -37.92 8.13
CA ALA A 500 7.22 -38.66 6.99
C ALA A 500 6.25 -39.77 6.59
N LYS A 501 6.07 -39.94 5.28
CA LYS A 501 5.27 -41.01 4.70
C LYS A 501 6.06 -41.76 3.65
N SER A 502 6.14 -43.08 3.82
CA SER A 502 6.63 -43.96 2.78
C SER A 502 5.57 -44.11 1.69
N LEU A 503 6.00 -43.95 0.44
CA LEU A 503 5.19 -44.18 -0.75
C LEU A 503 5.31 -45.67 -1.12
N SER A 504 4.19 -46.31 -1.45
CA SER A 504 4.17 -47.73 -1.83
C SER A 504 4.92 -47.94 -3.16
N GLU A 505 5.58 -49.10 -3.32
CA GLU A 505 6.11 -49.53 -4.61
C GLU A 505 5.00 -50.02 -5.57
N ASP A 506 3.79 -50.28 -5.05
CA ASP A 506 2.62 -50.57 -5.90
C ASP A 506 2.16 -49.29 -6.62
N GLU A 507 2.18 -49.32 -7.94
CA GLU A 507 1.91 -48.21 -8.90
C GLU A 507 0.52 -47.54 -8.77
N THR A 508 -0.28 -47.88 -7.76
CA THR A 508 -1.70 -47.48 -7.64
C THR A 508 -1.94 -46.26 -6.74
N LEU A 509 -0.99 -45.89 -5.88
CA LEU A 509 -1.15 -44.78 -4.92
C LEU A 509 -0.37 -43.54 -5.37
N GLU A 510 -1.10 -42.56 -5.92
CA GLU A 510 -0.55 -41.28 -6.35
C GLU A 510 -0.94 -40.14 -5.40
N ILE A 511 -0.14 -39.08 -5.37
CA ILE A 511 -0.47 -37.85 -4.64
C ILE A 511 -1.52 -37.10 -5.46
N THR A 512 -2.68 -36.83 -4.87
CA THR A 512 -3.81 -36.19 -5.55
C THR A 512 -4.01 -34.73 -5.11
N ARG A 513 -3.60 -34.39 -3.90
CA ARG A 513 -3.76 -33.04 -3.32
C ARG A 513 -2.59 -32.65 -2.44
N VAL A 514 -2.19 -31.39 -2.52
CA VAL A 514 -1.31 -30.70 -1.56
C VAL A 514 -2.07 -29.51 -1.00
N SER A 515 -2.29 -29.51 0.32
CA SER A 515 -2.97 -28.42 1.03
C SER A 515 -1.92 -27.56 1.73
N ILE A 516 -1.93 -26.26 1.47
CA ILE A 516 -0.97 -25.29 2.00
C ILE A 516 -1.72 -24.24 2.80
N ASN A 517 -1.27 -23.97 4.03
CA ASN A 517 -1.88 -22.90 4.83
C ASN A 517 -1.13 -21.57 4.65
N MET A 518 -1.90 -20.52 4.37
CA MET A 518 -1.37 -19.18 4.11
C MET A 518 -1.32 -18.35 5.41
N HIS A 519 -0.24 -17.59 5.62
CA HIS A 519 -0.15 -16.67 6.76
C HIS A 519 -0.92 -15.37 6.48
N ARG A 520 -1.97 -15.07 7.26
CA ARG A 520 -2.82 -13.87 7.06
C ARG A 520 -2.09 -12.53 7.19
N GLU A 521 -1.00 -12.47 7.95
CA GLU A 521 -0.25 -11.23 8.22
C GLU A 521 1.01 -11.08 7.34
N GLY A 522 1.21 -11.94 6.32
CA GLY A 522 2.28 -11.77 5.32
C GLY A 522 3.67 -12.27 5.73
N GLY A 523 3.78 -13.55 6.14
CA GLY A 523 5.05 -14.24 6.43
C GLY A 523 5.24 -15.52 5.61
N SER A 524 6.17 -16.41 5.98
CA SER A 524 6.32 -17.73 5.34
C SER A 524 5.03 -18.57 5.41
N LEU A 525 4.92 -19.59 4.57
CA LEU A 525 3.79 -20.52 4.59
C LEU A 525 3.68 -21.19 5.95
N ASN A 526 2.46 -21.51 6.40
CA ASN A 526 2.19 -21.90 7.78
C ASN A 526 1.77 -23.37 7.92
N GLY A 527 2.21 -24.22 7.00
CA GLY A 527 1.99 -25.66 7.04
C GLY A 527 1.69 -26.25 5.67
N CYS A 528 1.89 -27.56 5.57
CA CYS A 528 1.67 -28.36 4.39
C CYS A 528 1.15 -29.74 4.78
N GLN A 529 0.14 -30.22 4.04
CA GLN A 529 -0.39 -31.56 4.15
C GLN A 529 -0.62 -32.15 2.76
N MET A 530 -0.16 -33.38 2.53
CA MET A 530 -0.36 -34.10 1.27
C MET A 530 -1.43 -35.18 1.43
N THR A 531 -2.14 -35.49 0.35
CA THR A 531 -3.19 -36.52 0.29
C THR A 531 -2.89 -37.51 -0.84
N LEU A 532 -3.00 -38.81 -0.56
CA LEU A 532 -2.90 -39.89 -1.54
C LEU A 532 -4.27 -40.20 -2.18
N SER A 533 -4.26 -40.94 -3.28
CA SER A 533 -5.47 -41.38 -4.00
C SER A 533 -6.43 -42.26 -3.18
N ASN A 534 -5.93 -42.93 -2.13
CA ASN A 534 -6.75 -43.68 -1.16
C ASN A 534 -7.34 -42.80 -0.04
N GLY A 535 -7.11 -41.48 -0.08
CA GLY A 535 -7.57 -40.51 0.92
C GLY A 535 -6.68 -40.38 2.16
N GLU A 536 -5.58 -41.13 2.25
CA GLU A 536 -4.63 -40.99 3.37
C GLU A 536 -3.89 -39.65 3.29
N THR A 537 -3.76 -38.98 4.44
CA THR A 537 -3.11 -37.67 4.54
C THR A 537 -1.95 -37.68 5.53
N TRP A 538 -0.88 -36.94 5.24
CA TRP A 538 0.21 -36.70 6.18
C TRP A 538 0.78 -35.29 6.03
N GLY A 539 1.45 -34.81 7.08
CA GLY A 539 1.89 -33.43 7.23
C GLY A 539 1.09 -32.68 8.29
N ALA A 540 1.37 -31.39 8.45
CA ALA A 540 0.76 -30.56 9.48
C ALA A 540 0.36 -29.19 8.94
N ILE A 541 -0.75 -28.67 9.45
CA ILE A 541 -1.30 -27.35 9.14
C ILE A 541 -1.41 -26.59 10.46
N ASN A 542 -0.73 -25.46 10.60
CA ASN A 542 -0.78 -24.68 11.83
C ASN A 542 -2.08 -23.85 11.90
N GLY A 543 -2.75 -23.87 13.05
CA GLY A 543 -3.96 -23.07 13.31
C GLY A 543 -5.28 -23.83 13.14
N ASN A 544 -6.35 -23.32 13.76
CA ASN A 544 -7.63 -24.03 13.91
C ASN A 544 -8.63 -23.83 12.74
N ASN A 545 -8.31 -22.98 11.74
CA ASN A 545 -9.22 -22.64 10.65
C ASN A 545 -8.71 -23.17 9.30
N GLN A 546 -9.23 -24.32 8.87
CA GLN A 546 -8.98 -24.89 7.52
C GLN A 546 -9.43 -23.99 6.35
N GLN A 547 -10.16 -22.89 6.62
CA GLN A 547 -10.64 -21.97 5.59
C GLN A 547 -9.54 -21.15 4.90
N ASP A 548 -8.35 -21.06 5.49
CA ASP A 548 -7.20 -20.34 4.93
C ASP A 548 -6.23 -21.24 4.14
N CYS A 549 -6.59 -22.52 3.97
CA CYS A 549 -5.81 -23.47 3.18
C CYS A 549 -6.11 -23.31 1.69
N GLN A 550 -5.05 -23.17 0.89
CA GLN A 550 -5.12 -23.34 -0.55
C GLN A 550 -4.88 -24.81 -0.90
N HIS A 551 -5.77 -25.40 -1.69
CA HIS A 551 -5.65 -26.77 -2.17
C HIS A 551 -5.11 -26.79 -3.60
N LEU A 552 -3.98 -27.46 -3.79
CA LEU A 552 -3.36 -27.71 -5.08
C LEU A 552 -3.68 -29.14 -5.49
N GLU A 553 -4.42 -29.32 -6.57
CA GLU A 553 -4.86 -30.62 -7.07
C GLU A 553 -4.41 -30.80 -8.52
N ALA A 554 -4.20 -32.05 -8.94
CA ALA A 554 -4.07 -32.39 -10.36
C ALA A 554 -5.41 -32.19 -11.09
N GLY A 555 -5.36 -31.86 -12.38
CA GLY A 555 -6.57 -31.92 -13.21
C GLY A 555 -7.06 -33.37 -13.39
N GLU A 556 -8.31 -33.57 -13.83
CA GLU A 556 -8.89 -34.91 -14.01
C GLU A 556 -8.00 -35.83 -14.89
N ASP A 557 -7.41 -35.26 -15.94
CA ASP A 557 -6.52 -35.92 -16.91
C ASP A 557 -5.02 -35.70 -16.64
N GLU A 558 -4.63 -35.26 -15.45
CA GLU A 558 -3.23 -34.98 -15.10
C GLU A 558 -2.76 -35.78 -13.88
N ARG A 559 -1.44 -36.01 -13.79
CA ARG A 559 -0.77 -36.60 -12.62
C ARG A 559 0.27 -35.63 -12.05
N ILE A 560 0.38 -35.55 -10.72
CA ILE A 560 1.48 -34.83 -10.05
C ILE A 560 2.77 -35.63 -10.27
N ILE A 561 3.74 -35.01 -10.91
CA ILE A 561 5.04 -35.61 -11.23
C ILE A 561 6.21 -34.97 -10.47
N GLY A 562 5.96 -33.88 -9.74
CA GLY A 562 6.99 -33.15 -9.03
C GLY A 562 6.47 -31.96 -8.22
N PHE A 563 7.38 -31.26 -7.58
CA PHE A 563 7.14 -30.07 -6.76
C PHE A 563 8.10 -28.95 -7.14
N TYR A 564 7.69 -27.71 -6.88
CA TYR A 564 8.55 -26.54 -7.00
C TYR A 564 8.20 -25.49 -5.96
N GLY A 565 9.08 -24.52 -5.75
CA GLY A 565 8.81 -23.46 -4.80
C GLY A 565 9.96 -22.49 -4.60
N GLN A 566 9.78 -21.63 -3.61
CA GLN A 566 10.75 -20.61 -3.19
C GLN A 566 10.90 -20.64 -1.68
N SER A 567 12.16 -20.67 -1.23
CA SER A 567 12.51 -20.66 0.19
C SER A 567 13.48 -19.52 0.48
N ASP A 568 13.39 -18.93 1.67
CA ASP A 568 14.32 -17.89 2.09
C ASP A 568 15.74 -18.45 2.22
N THR A 569 16.74 -17.73 1.67
CA THR A 569 18.13 -18.20 1.65
C THR A 569 18.80 -18.22 3.02
N GLY A 570 18.34 -17.40 3.98
CA GLY A 570 18.89 -17.33 5.33
C GLY A 570 18.26 -18.33 6.30
N SER A 571 16.94 -18.27 6.44
CA SER A 571 16.15 -19.09 7.38
C SER A 571 15.77 -20.47 6.82
N GLY A 572 15.72 -20.62 5.50
CA GLY A 572 15.25 -21.84 4.84
C GLY A 572 13.72 -21.98 4.76
N TYR A 573 12.95 -21.09 5.40
CA TYR A 573 11.49 -21.18 5.42
C TYR A 573 10.87 -21.07 4.03
N THR A 574 9.78 -21.80 3.82
CA THR A 574 9.11 -21.87 2.52
C THR A 574 8.12 -20.73 2.36
N TYR A 575 8.24 -19.98 1.26
CA TYR A 575 7.35 -18.86 0.91
C TYR A 575 6.46 -19.16 -0.30
N GLU A 576 6.88 -20.10 -1.13
CA GLU A 576 6.05 -20.68 -2.20
C GLU A 576 6.21 -22.20 -2.19
N PHE A 577 5.09 -22.91 -2.32
CA PHE A 577 5.07 -24.35 -2.56
C PHE A 577 4.07 -24.68 -3.66
N GLY A 578 4.49 -25.48 -4.63
CA GLY A 578 3.73 -25.81 -5.81
C GLY A 578 3.91 -27.24 -6.31
N ILE A 579 2.98 -27.64 -7.16
CA ILE A 579 2.93 -28.94 -7.84
C ILE A 579 3.25 -28.76 -9.33
N ILE A 580 3.93 -29.76 -9.89
CA ILE A 580 4.17 -29.90 -11.32
C ILE A 580 3.34 -31.09 -11.81
N THR A 581 2.51 -30.89 -12.83
CA THR A 581 1.64 -31.93 -13.38
C THR A 581 1.90 -32.20 -14.85
N ALA A 582 1.63 -33.43 -15.28
CA ALA A 582 1.71 -33.87 -16.68
C ALA A 582 0.45 -34.65 -17.08
N PRO A 583 0.07 -34.70 -18.37
CA PRO A 583 -1.07 -35.47 -18.84
C PRO A 583 -0.92 -36.97 -18.57
N LYS A 584 -2.01 -37.60 -18.08
CA LYS A 584 -2.08 -39.05 -17.83
C LYS A 584 -1.82 -39.87 -19.09
N THR A 585 -2.24 -39.35 -20.26
CA THR A 585 -1.98 -39.96 -21.57
C THR A 585 -0.49 -40.17 -21.86
N VAL A 586 0.39 -39.39 -21.22
CA VAL A 586 1.84 -39.54 -21.32
C VAL A 586 2.39 -40.32 -20.14
N THR A 587 1.96 -40.03 -18.91
CA THR A 587 2.50 -40.70 -17.71
C THR A 587 2.11 -42.16 -17.59
N ASP A 588 0.97 -42.57 -18.16
CA ASP A 588 0.46 -43.95 -18.16
C ASP A 588 0.81 -44.72 -19.46
N SER A 589 1.53 -44.08 -20.39
CA SER A 589 2.02 -44.73 -21.60
C SER A 589 3.20 -45.67 -21.29
N GLU A 590 3.40 -46.71 -22.13
CA GLU A 590 4.56 -47.61 -21.98
C GLU A 590 5.91 -46.89 -22.09
N GLU A 591 5.96 -45.77 -22.82
CA GLU A 591 7.17 -44.95 -22.98
C GLU A 591 7.39 -43.98 -21.81
N GLY A 592 6.32 -43.62 -21.09
CA GLY A 592 6.33 -42.68 -19.97
C GLY A 592 6.72 -41.25 -20.37
N LEU A 593 7.18 -40.47 -19.39
CA LEU A 593 7.68 -39.11 -19.61
C LEU A 593 8.96 -39.12 -20.47
N PRO A 594 9.08 -38.22 -21.47
CA PRO A 594 10.30 -38.05 -22.26
C PRO A 594 11.55 -37.92 -21.39
N ARG A 595 12.60 -38.71 -21.70
CA ARG A 595 13.79 -38.81 -20.85
C ARG A 595 14.53 -37.49 -20.60
N GLN A 596 14.40 -36.54 -21.52
CA GLN A 596 15.05 -35.23 -21.46
C GLN A 596 14.53 -34.38 -20.29
N ILE A 597 13.30 -34.61 -19.84
CA ILE A 597 12.70 -33.95 -18.68
C ILE A 597 13.58 -34.13 -17.43
N TYR A 598 14.16 -35.32 -17.26
CA TYR A 598 15.03 -35.64 -16.14
C TYR A 598 16.43 -35.03 -16.23
N ASP A 599 16.71 -34.23 -17.26
CA ASP A 599 17.94 -33.45 -17.43
C ASP A 599 17.68 -31.93 -17.43
N MET A 600 16.42 -31.50 -17.35
CA MET A 600 16.06 -30.07 -17.41
C MET A 600 16.39 -29.35 -16.09
N PRO A 601 17.28 -28.34 -16.09
CA PRO A 601 17.66 -27.59 -14.90
C PRO A 601 16.46 -26.94 -14.19
N GLU A 602 15.45 -26.50 -14.93
CA GLU A 602 14.23 -25.85 -14.42
C GLU A 602 13.35 -26.78 -13.58
N LEU A 603 13.59 -28.10 -13.67
CA LEU A 603 12.90 -29.16 -12.93
C LEU A 603 13.78 -29.79 -11.85
N MET A 604 14.91 -29.14 -11.52
CA MET A 604 15.89 -29.61 -10.55
C MET A 604 16.21 -28.56 -9.48
N ASN A 605 16.60 -29.03 -8.30
CA ASN A 605 17.09 -28.18 -7.24
C ASN A 605 18.61 -28.11 -7.36
N ILE A 606 19.08 -27.06 -8.04
CA ILE A 606 20.48 -26.83 -8.37
C ILE A 606 21.10 -25.73 -7.51
N ASP A 607 21.15 -24.49 -8.00
CA ASP A 607 21.83 -23.34 -7.39
C ASP A 607 20.86 -22.20 -7.00
N GLY A 608 19.57 -22.47 -7.00
CA GLY A 608 18.56 -21.45 -6.69
C GLY A 608 18.34 -20.41 -7.79
N GLY A 609 19.07 -20.48 -8.91
CA GLY A 609 19.16 -19.41 -9.90
C GLY A 609 19.97 -18.20 -9.42
N LEU A 610 20.76 -18.36 -8.36
CA LEU A 610 21.51 -17.28 -7.70
C LEU A 610 23.00 -17.29 -8.04
N GLY A 611 23.49 -18.29 -8.77
CA GLY A 611 24.90 -18.42 -9.13
C GLY A 611 25.77 -19.04 -8.02
N PRO A 612 27.06 -19.27 -8.31
CA PRO A 612 27.98 -20.01 -7.44
C PRO A 612 28.32 -19.26 -6.14
N GLU A 613 28.22 -17.92 -6.08
CA GLU A 613 28.47 -17.16 -4.85
C GLU A 613 27.51 -17.49 -3.69
N TYR A 614 26.31 -18.02 -3.98
CA TYR A 614 25.35 -18.48 -2.97
C TYR A 614 25.45 -19.98 -2.67
N GLN A 615 26.36 -20.70 -3.35
CA GLN A 615 26.77 -22.04 -2.97
C GLN A 615 27.82 -21.91 -1.86
N ARG A 616 27.42 -21.92 -0.59
CA ARG A 616 28.40 -21.97 0.51
C ARG A 616 29.22 -23.25 0.40
N HIS A 617 30.51 -23.10 0.10
CA HIS A 617 31.50 -24.15 0.33
C HIS A 617 31.65 -24.37 1.84
N GLU A 618 31.57 -25.64 2.25
CA GLU A 618 31.98 -26.08 3.59
C GLU A 618 33.37 -25.52 3.91
N SER A 619 33.45 -24.75 4.99
CA SER A 619 34.69 -24.56 5.74
C SER A 619 34.32 -24.46 7.23
N ASP A 620 34.75 -25.50 7.95
CA ASP A 620 35.20 -25.50 9.34
C ASP A 620 34.35 -24.75 10.37
N ASN A 621 33.22 -25.35 10.75
CA ASN A 621 32.67 -25.19 12.10
C ASN A 621 32.00 -26.51 12.55
N GLU A 622 32.78 -27.61 12.51
CA GLU A 622 32.59 -28.70 13.47
C GLU A 622 33.32 -28.32 14.77
N GLU A 623 32.83 -27.31 15.48
CA GLU A 623 33.08 -27.20 16.92
C GLU A 623 31.82 -26.65 17.60
N ASN A 624 31.30 -27.45 18.54
CA ASN A 624 30.20 -27.19 19.48
C ASN A 624 28.77 -27.46 19.02
N SER A 625 28.39 -28.74 18.97
CA SER A 625 27.08 -29.15 19.50
C SER A 625 26.98 -30.61 19.97
N ASP A 626 28.10 -31.23 20.38
CA ASP A 626 28.06 -32.54 21.08
C ASP A 626 28.18 -32.31 22.60
N GLN A 627 27.13 -31.76 23.20
CA GLN A 627 26.83 -31.94 24.62
C GLN A 627 25.32 -32.04 24.77
N ASP A 628 24.88 -33.28 24.97
CA ASP A 628 23.80 -33.71 25.85
C ASP A 628 22.98 -34.79 25.16
N GLU A 629 23.37 -36.05 25.37
CA GLU A 629 22.51 -37.22 25.58
C GLU A 629 23.41 -38.46 25.60
N ASP A 630 23.89 -38.84 26.79
CA ASP A 630 24.06 -40.24 27.24
C ASP A 630 24.89 -40.28 28.53
N SER A 631 24.23 -40.14 29.68
CA SER A 631 24.65 -40.82 30.91
C SER A 631 23.51 -40.84 31.93
N ASP A 632 22.69 -41.88 31.88
CA ASP A 632 22.06 -42.44 33.09
C ASP A 632 22.20 -43.96 32.99
N GLU A 633 23.37 -44.44 33.41
CA GLU A 633 23.54 -45.83 33.85
C GLU A 633 23.13 -45.95 35.32
N ASP A 634 22.28 -46.95 35.54
CA ASP A 634 21.77 -47.52 36.77
C ASP A 634 22.79 -47.74 37.92
N MET A 635 22.22 -47.85 39.14
CA MET A 635 22.68 -48.58 40.33
C MET A 635 23.78 -47.97 41.24
N ASP A 636 23.35 -47.33 42.34
CA ASP A 636 23.33 -47.90 43.71
C ASP A 636 22.63 -46.98 44.72
#